data_AF-A0A5C8APT6-F1
#
_entry.id   AF-A0A5C8APT6-F1
#
_cell.length_a   1.000
_cell.length_b   1.000
_cell.length_c   1.000
_cell.angle_alpha   90.00
_cell.angle_beta   90.00
_cell.angle_gamma   90.00
#
_symmetry.space_group_name_H-M   'P 1'
#
loop_
_entity.id
_entity.type
_entity.pdbx_description
1 polymer ?
#
loop_
_entity_poly.entity_id
_entity_poly.type
_entity_poly.pdbx_seq_one_letter_code
_entity_poly.pdbx_strand_id
1 'polypeptide(L)' 'FTGIPGVLVDIQDTIKGFNMILDGEMDRYPEAAFNLKGSIQDVIEAGEKMLAETV' A
#
# COMPACT_ATOMS: atom_id res chain seq x y z
N PHE A 1 10.83 -2.09 18.79
CA PHE A 1 11.98 -2.98 18.58
C PHE A 1 12.45 -2.99 17.12
N THR A 2 11.56 -2.81 16.14
CA THR A 2 11.91 -2.72 14.70
C THR A 2 12.37 -1.34 14.23
N GLY A 3 12.07 -0.27 14.98
CA GLY A 3 12.38 1.12 14.59
C GLY A 3 11.43 1.71 13.54
N ILE A 4 10.49 0.90 13.03
CA ILE A 4 9.48 1.34 12.06
C ILE A 4 8.33 2.00 12.83
N PRO A 5 7.95 3.26 12.49
CA PRO A 5 6.82 3.91 13.13
C PRO A 5 5.52 3.18 12.76
N GLY A 6 4.69 2.92 13.76
CA GLY A 6 3.34 2.41 13.52
C GLY A 6 2.44 3.50 12.93
N VAL A 7 1.50 3.09 12.09
CA VAL A 7 0.48 3.98 11.51
C VAL A 7 -0.88 3.52 12.00
N LEU A 8 -1.67 4.44 12.56
CA LEU A 8 -3.08 4.20 12.84
C LEU A 8 -3.88 4.54 11.59
N VAL A 9 -4.68 3.59 11.12
CA VAL A 9 -5.52 3.74 9.91
C VAL A 9 -6.97 3.72 10.35
N ASP A 10 -7.77 4.65 9.82
CA ASP A 10 -9.20 4.66 10.07
C ASP A 10 -9.88 3.42 9.46
N ILE A 11 -10.98 2.97 10.07
CA ILE A 11 -11.72 1.82 9.56
C ILE A 11 -12.29 2.08 8.15
N GLN A 12 -12.70 3.32 7.85
CA GLN A 12 -13.22 3.70 6.54
C GLN A 12 -12.13 3.61 5.46
N ASP A 13 -10.93 4.06 5.78
CA ASP A 13 -9.78 3.98 4.86
C ASP A 13 -9.33 2.53 4.66
N THR A 14 -9.42 1.71 5.70
CA THR A 14 -9.15 0.28 5.61
C THR A 14 -10.11 -0.40 4.64
N ILE A 15 -11.43 -0.20 4.83
CA ILE A 15 -12.46 -0.79 3.97
C ILE A 15 -12.29 -0.32 2.52
N LYS A 16 -12.07 0.98 2.31
CA LYS A 16 -11.82 1.53 0.98
C LYS A 16 -10.59 0.88 0.32
N GLY A 17 -9.48 0.78 1.04
CA GLY A 17 -8.25 0.18 0.53
C GLY A 17 -8.44 -1.28 0.12
N PHE A 18 -9.10 -2.08 0.96
CA PHE A 18 -9.40 -3.48 0.62
C PHE A 18 -10.36 -3.63 -0.55
N ASN A 19 -11.38 -2.77 -0.68
CA ASN A 19 -12.26 -2.79 -1.85
C ASN A 19 -11.47 -2.50 -3.13
N MET A 20 -10.60 -1.49 -3.14
CA MET A 20 -9.75 -1.18 -4.30
C MET A 20 -8.85 -2.36 -4.71
N ILE A 21 -8.36 -3.14 -3.74
CA ILE A 21 -7.59 -4.37 -4.02
C ILE A 21 -8.50 -5.43 -4.65
N LEU A 22 -9.69 -5.66 -4.08
CA LEU A 22 -10.64 -6.66 -4.58
C LEU A 22 -11.20 -6.31 -5.97
N ASP A 23 -11.34 -5.02 -6.26
CA ASP A 23 -11.78 -4.49 -7.56
C ASP A 23 -10.66 -4.52 -8.62
N GLY A 24 -9.44 -4.94 -8.26
CA GLY A 24 -8.29 -5.07 -9.15
C GLY A 24 -7.60 -3.75 -9.50
N GLU A 25 -7.98 -2.64 -8.87
CA GLU A 25 -7.41 -1.31 -9.16
C GLU A 25 -5.91 -1.24 -8.81
N MET A 26 -5.45 -2.08 -7.88
CA MET A 26 -4.09 -2.09 -7.35
C MET A 26 -3.18 -3.13 -8.00
N ASP A 27 -3.66 -3.89 -8.99
CA ASP A 27 -2.94 -5.03 -9.62
C ASP A 27 -1.66 -4.62 -10.35
N ARG A 28 -1.51 -3.35 -10.67
CA ARG A 28 -0.30 -2.82 -11.33
C ARG A 28 0.91 -2.73 -10.39
N TYR A 29 0.72 -2.78 -9.08
CA TYR A 29 1.81 -2.61 -8.13
C TYR A 29 2.41 -3.96 -7.71
N PRO A 30 3.74 -4.05 -7.53
CA PRO A 30 4.39 -5.26 -7.02
C PRO A 30 3.87 -5.65 -5.64
N GLU A 31 3.81 -6.95 -5.33
CA GLU A 31 3.39 -7.46 -4.02
C GLU A 31 4.20 -6.86 -2.86
N ALA A 32 5.49 -6.58 -3.09
CA ALA A 32 6.36 -5.94 -2.11
C ALA A 32 5.89 -4.54 -1.68
N ALA A 33 5.11 -3.83 -2.51
CA ALA A 33 4.55 -2.53 -2.20
C ALA A 33 3.53 -2.58 -1.05
N PHE A 34 2.92 -3.74 -0.79
CA PHE A 34 1.89 -3.93 0.24
C PHE A 34 2.48 -4.30 1.61
N ASN A 35 3.78 -4.60 1.68
CA ASN A 35 4.40 -5.07 2.91
C ASN A 35 4.65 -3.93 3.91
N LEU A 36 4.19 -4.13 5.15
CA LEU A 36 4.35 -3.19 6.28
C LEU A 36 3.91 -1.75 5.95
N LYS A 37 2.79 -1.63 5.23
CA LYS A 37 2.14 -0.34 4.92
C LYS A 37 0.93 -0.09 5.81
N GLY A 38 0.64 1.18 6.06
CA GLY A 38 -0.53 1.59 6.81
C GLY A 38 -1.73 1.70 5.88
N SER A 39 -1.82 2.82 5.17
CA SER A 39 -2.93 3.12 4.27
C SER A 39 -2.67 2.59 2.86
N ILE A 40 -3.73 2.52 2.04
CA ILE A 40 -3.58 2.19 0.62
C ILE A 40 -2.73 3.24 -0.13
N GLN A 41 -2.67 4.47 0.36
CA GLN A 41 -1.84 5.52 -0.22
C GLN A 41 -0.34 5.21 -0.06
N ASP A 42 0.06 4.63 1.07
CA ASP A 42 1.44 4.22 1.32
C ASP A 42 1.88 3.10 0.36
N VAL A 43 0.93 2.25 -0.03
CA VAL A 43 1.12 1.19 -1.04
C VAL A 43 1.32 1.81 -2.42
N ILE A 44 0.47 2.77 -2.81
CA ILE A 44 0.57 3.47 -4.09
C ILE A 44 1.94 4.16 -4.21
N GLU A 45 2.34 4.92 -3.18
CA GLU A 45 3.63 5.61 -3.20
C GLU A 45 4.81 4.63 -3.30
N ALA A 46 4.79 3.54 -2.52
CA ALA A 46 5.81 2.51 -2.59
C ALA A 46 5.84 1.80 -3.95
N GLY A 47 4.66 1.49 -4.50
CA GLY A 47 4.51 0.81 -5.78
C GLY A 47 5.02 1.66 -6.94
N GLU A 48 4.66 2.95 -6.99
CA GLU A 48 5.16 3.90 -7.98
C GLU A 48 6.69 4.02 -7.91
N LYS A 49 7.26 4.12 -6.70
CA LYS A 49 8.72 4.15 -6.52
C LYS A 49 9.39 2.88 -7.04
N MET A 50 8.87 1.70 -6.70
CA MET A 50 9.42 0.42 -7.17
C MET A 50 9.34 0.27 -8.69
N LEU A 51 8.23 0.69 -9.29
CA LEU A 51 8.07 0.69 -10.75
C LEU A 51 9.08 1.62 -11.40
N ALA A 52 9.28 2.83 -10.87
CA ALA A 52 10.26 3.78 -11.38
C ALA A 52 11.71 3.30 -11.26
N GLU A 53 12.06 2.56 -10.20
CA GLU A 53 13.39 1.98 -10.00
C GLU A 53 13.68 0.76 -10.88
N THR A 54 12.64 0.15 -11.45
CA THR A 54 12.75 -1.05 -12.32
C THR A 54 12.91 -0.69 -13.81
N VAL A 55 12.81 0.60 -14.16
CA VAL A 55 12.99 1.15 -15.52
C VAL A 55 14.39 1.74 -15.68
#